data_AF-A0AA51UL05-F1
#
_entry.id   AF-A0AA51UL05-F1
#
_cell.length_a   1.000
_cell.length_b   1.000
_cell.length_c   1.000
_cell.angle_alpha   90.00
_cell.angle_beta   90.00
_cell.angle_gamma   90.00
#
_symmetry.space_group_name_H-M   'P 1'
#
loop_
_entity.id
_entity.type
_entity.pdbx_description
1 polymer ?
#
loop_
_entity_poly.entity_id
_entity_poly.type
_entity_poly.pdbx_seq_one_letter_code
_entity_poly.pdbx_strand_id
1 'polypeptide(L)'
;MSNSTHERTLIDFLAVLRGKSSVFCYKDYLQTAELVTKIAQEIEKEDKIPVIRICWNENEMDSGNFSGNTSSFYIFRNFTTALIKIEKMLSQGKHLIIVSDISYLEKDQNSRPYIRFLSILLRKSEEYGSAMIAMVGEKCSNPLVKAELIPYFKNEFLLAEGKIIKNREEFPDVKYTIKGDNLYLKPSMQDDVNKIKEIFSLTPEEKKELDRIVGESLEEYRTSL
;
A
#
# COMPACT_ATOMS: atom_id res chain seq x y z
N MET A 1 11.61 14.99 21.66
CA MET A 1 10.81 15.62 20.59
C MET A 1 9.70 14.65 20.26
N SER A 2 8.43 15.01 20.49
CA SER A 2 7.30 14.11 20.19
C SER A 2 6.99 14.21 18.69
N ASN A 3 7.26 13.15 17.92
CA ASN A 3 6.79 13.07 16.54
C ASN A 3 5.27 13.20 16.55
N SER A 4 4.74 14.02 15.64
CA SER A 4 3.30 14.13 15.45
C SER A 4 2.72 12.75 15.07
N THR A 5 1.48 12.44 15.46
CA THR A 5 0.83 11.16 15.13
C THR A 5 0.90 10.84 13.63
N HIS A 6 0.86 11.87 12.79
CA HIS A 6 1.01 11.77 11.35
C HIS A 6 2.40 11.25 10.92
N GLU A 7 3.49 11.85 11.42
CA GLU A 7 4.85 11.43 11.09
C GLU A 7 5.10 9.99 11.50
N ARG A 8 4.57 9.58 12.67
CA ARG A 8 4.67 8.19 13.12
C ARG A 8 3.96 7.23 12.17
N THR A 9 2.72 7.52 11.76
CA THR A 9 1.99 6.69 10.81
C THR A 9 2.66 6.62 9.45
N LEU A 10 3.26 7.72 8.97
CA LEU A 10 4.03 7.72 7.74
C LEU A 10 5.26 6.81 7.86
N ILE A 11 6.06 6.96 8.91
CA ILE A 11 7.24 6.11 9.16
C ILE A 11 6.86 4.63 9.24
N ASP A 12 5.82 4.31 10.01
CA ASP A 12 5.36 2.93 10.17
C ASP A 12 4.88 2.35 8.83
N PHE A 13 4.16 3.14 8.02
CA PHE A 13 3.71 2.73 6.69
C PHE A 13 4.88 2.52 5.73
N LEU A 14 5.85 3.43 5.67
CA LEU A 14 7.05 3.30 4.82
C LEU A 14 7.89 2.09 5.22
N ALA A 15 7.97 1.77 6.51
CA ALA A 15 8.63 0.57 7.00
C ALA A 15 7.98 -0.74 6.48
N VAL A 16 6.66 -0.75 6.24
CA VAL A 16 5.98 -1.89 5.61
C VAL A 16 6.37 -2.06 4.15
N LEU A 17 6.69 -0.97 3.45
CA LEU A 17 7.06 -0.98 2.03
C LEU A 17 8.55 -1.27 1.81
N ARG A 18 9.40 -0.92 2.78
CA ARG A 18 10.86 -0.99 2.67
C ARG A 18 11.35 -2.39 2.30
N GLY A 19 12.09 -2.47 1.19
CA GLY A 19 12.67 -3.71 0.68
C GLY A 19 11.67 -4.79 0.26
N LYS A 20 10.38 -4.44 0.11
CA LYS A 20 9.31 -5.36 -0.26
C LYS A 20 8.65 -4.94 -1.56
N SER A 21 8.07 -5.92 -2.26
CA SER A 21 7.19 -5.68 -3.38
C SER A 21 5.77 -5.36 -2.89
N SER A 22 5.22 -4.26 -3.38
CA SER A 22 3.89 -3.78 -3.01
C SER A 22 3.08 -3.42 -4.27
N VAL A 23 1.83 -3.88 -4.32
CA VAL A 23 0.87 -3.51 -5.36
C VAL A 23 -0.30 -2.74 -4.76
N PHE A 24 -0.66 -1.64 -5.41
CA PHE A 24 -1.79 -0.79 -5.04
C PHE A 24 -2.95 -1.02 -6.02
N CYS A 25 -3.96 -1.74 -5.55
CA CYS A 25 -5.20 -2.02 -6.24
C CYS A 25 -6.16 -0.83 -6.10
N TYR A 26 -6.62 -0.22 -7.19
CA TYR A 26 -7.46 0.99 -7.10
C TYR A 26 -8.83 0.83 -7.78
N LYS A 27 -9.85 1.48 -7.21
CA LYS A 27 -11.20 1.57 -7.79
C LYS A 27 -11.31 2.69 -8.82
N ASP A 28 -10.82 3.88 -8.47
CA ASP A 28 -10.85 5.08 -9.30
C ASP A 28 -9.43 5.64 -9.50
N TYR A 29 -9.13 6.04 -10.73
CA TYR A 29 -7.78 6.44 -11.14
C TYR A 29 -7.38 7.85 -10.67
N LEU A 30 -8.36 8.76 -10.50
CA LEU A 30 -8.13 10.22 -10.46
C LEU A 30 -7.11 10.71 -9.43
N GLN A 31 -6.97 10.06 -8.27
CA GLN A 31 -6.00 10.44 -7.23
C GLN A 31 -4.95 9.34 -6.95
N THR A 32 -5.08 8.19 -7.59
CA THR A 32 -4.27 7.01 -7.28
C THR A 32 -2.82 7.18 -7.73
N ALA A 33 -2.63 7.60 -8.98
CA ALA A 33 -1.29 7.80 -9.53
C ALA A 33 -0.50 8.86 -8.74
N GLU A 34 -1.17 9.93 -8.32
CA GLU A 34 -0.58 10.97 -7.49
C GLU A 34 -0.18 10.44 -6.12
N LEU A 35 -1.08 9.71 -5.43
CA LEU A 35 -0.79 9.09 -4.13
C LEU A 35 0.42 8.17 -4.19
N VAL A 36 0.46 7.25 -5.16
CA VAL A 36 1.55 6.27 -5.28
C VAL A 36 2.86 6.95 -5.65
N THR A 37 2.81 8.00 -6.47
CA THR A 37 3.98 8.84 -6.77
C THR A 37 4.50 9.52 -5.50
N LYS A 38 3.62 10.09 -4.68
CA LYS A 38 4.00 10.72 -3.40
C LYS A 38 4.58 9.71 -2.41
N ILE A 39 4.00 8.51 -2.30
CA ILE A 39 4.56 7.41 -1.48
C ILE A 39 5.97 7.06 -1.96
N ALA A 40 6.17 6.92 -3.28
CA ALA A 40 7.47 6.61 -3.85
C ALA A 40 8.50 7.73 -3.57
N GLN A 41 8.09 9.00 -3.61
CA GLN A 41 8.94 10.14 -3.28
C GLN A 41 9.36 10.14 -1.81
N GLU A 42 8.46 9.79 -0.89
CA GLU A 42 8.82 9.68 0.54
C GLU A 42 9.81 8.53 0.78
N ILE A 43 9.68 7.39 0.08
CA ILE A 43 10.66 6.29 0.14
C ILE A 43 12.02 6.75 -0.41
N GLU A 44 12.04 7.38 -1.58
CA GLU A 44 13.28 7.90 -2.19
C GLU A 44 13.98 8.87 -1.23
N LYS A 45 13.23 9.79 -0.62
CA LYS A 45 13.75 10.82 0.29
C LYS A 45 14.27 10.24 1.60
N GLU A 46 13.56 9.29 2.19
CA GLU A 46 13.95 8.66 3.47
C GLU A 46 15.16 7.74 3.29
N ASP A 47 15.12 6.86 2.29
CA ASP A 47 16.15 5.84 2.07
C ASP A 47 17.34 6.35 1.23
N LYS A 48 17.18 7.49 0.53
CA LYS A 48 18.17 8.08 -0.39
C LYS A 48 18.67 7.09 -1.43
N ILE A 49 17.74 6.33 -2.00
CA ILE A 49 18.03 5.26 -2.97
C ILE A 49 17.71 5.70 -4.42
N PRO A 50 18.50 5.23 -5.40
CA PRO A 50 18.20 5.44 -6.81
C PRO A 50 16.87 4.80 -7.23
N VAL A 51 16.23 5.39 -8.25
CA VAL A 51 14.91 4.96 -8.74
C VAL A 51 15.05 4.30 -10.10
N ILE A 52 14.46 3.12 -10.26
CA ILE A 52 14.29 2.45 -11.56
C ILE A 52 12.82 2.56 -11.94
N ARG A 53 12.52 3.12 -13.10
CA ARG A 53 11.17 3.17 -13.64
C ARG A 53 10.99 2.16 -14.75
N ILE A 54 9.90 1.41 -14.71
CA ILE A 54 9.50 0.46 -15.74
C ILE A 54 8.26 1.04 -16.42
N CYS A 55 8.41 1.44 -17.68
CA CYS A 55 7.36 2.06 -18.48
C CYS A 55 6.93 1.13 -19.61
N TRP A 56 5.64 1.09 -19.95
CA TRP A 56 5.14 0.23 -21.03
C TRP A 56 5.27 0.88 -22.41
N ASN A 57 5.35 2.21 -22.46
CA ASN A 57 5.55 2.96 -23.69
C ASN A 57 6.28 4.28 -23.42
N GLU A 58 6.84 4.88 -24.46
CA GLU A 58 7.61 6.14 -24.39
C GLU A 58 6.75 7.37 -24.06
N ASN A 59 5.42 7.26 -24.22
CA ASN A 59 4.47 8.35 -23.99
C ASN A 59 3.97 8.41 -22.53
N GLU A 60 4.36 7.45 -21.69
CA GLU A 60 4.13 7.53 -20.25
C GLU A 60 5.00 8.64 -19.68
N MET A 61 4.41 9.83 -19.54
CA MET A 61 5.11 11.02 -19.06
C MET A 61 5.69 10.80 -17.66
N ASP A 62 6.94 11.25 -17.49
CA ASP A 62 7.64 11.35 -16.21
C ASP A 62 6.93 12.35 -15.29
N SER A 63 5.91 11.90 -14.55
CA SER A 63 5.12 12.77 -13.67
C SER A 63 5.74 12.99 -12.28
N GLY A 64 6.70 12.15 -11.88
CA GLY A 64 7.35 12.27 -10.57
C GLY A 64 8.63 13.11 -10.61
N ASN A 65 8.65 14.24 -9.89
CA ASN A 65 9.89 14.95 -9.56
C ASN A 65 10.66 14.13 -8.51
N PHE A 66 11.56 13.24 -8.94
CA PHE A 66 12.49 12.53 -8.06
C PHE A 66 13.81 13.31 -7.93
N SER A 67 14.43 13.25 -6.76
CA SER A 67 15.52 14.14 -6.33
C SER A 67 16.84 13.96 -7.07
N GLY A 68 17.05 12.82 -7.74
CA GLY A 68 18.13 12.65 -8.72
C GLY A 68 18.84 11.31 -8.62
N ASN A 69 18.37 10.34 -9.40
CA ASN A 69 19.08 9.18 -9.98
C ASN A 69 18.03 8.21 -10.51
N THR A 70 17.21 8.69 -11.46
CA THR A 70 16.13 7.93 -12.06
C THR A 70 16.61 7.31 -13.36
N SER A 71 16.50 5.99 -13.49
CA SER A 71 16.72 5.28 -14.75
C SER A 71 15.40 4.72 -15.26
N SER A 72 14.96 5.18 -16.42
CA SER A 72 13.71 4.73 -17.05
C SER A 72 13.97 3.64 -18.09
N PHE A 73 13.20 2.56 -18.01
CA PHE A 73 13.23 1.44 -18.94
C PHE A 73 11.88 1.33 -19.64
N TYR A 74 11.86 1.67 -20.92
CA TYR A 74 10.71 1.48 -21.79
C TYR A 74 10.69 0.05 -22.31
N ILE A 75 9.75 -0.74 -21.80
CA ILE A 75 9.62 -2.16 -22.07
C ILE A 75 8.72 -2.35 -23.30
N PHE A 76 9.35 -2.46 -24.46
CA PHE A 76 8.70 -2.80 -25.70
C PHE A 76 9.44 -3.96 -26.37
N ARG A 77 8.97 -5.19 -26.14
CA ARG A 77 9.52 -6.44 -26.71
C ARG A 77 11.01 -6.71 -26.41
N ASN A 78 11.68 -5.88 -25.62
CA ASN A 78 13.11 -5.91 -25.26
C ASN A 78 13.37 -6.45 -23.83
N PHE A 79 12.49 -7.32 -23.34
CA PHE A 79 12.44 -7.81 -21.96
C PHE A 79 13.79 -8.30 -21.41
N THR A 80 14.48 -9.16 -22.15
CA THR A 80 15.75 -9.76 -21.70
C THR A 80 16.84 -8.71 -21.49
N THR A 81 16.99 -7.79 -22.45
CA THR A 81 17.98 -6.71 -22.37
C THR A 81 17.69 -5.78 -21.20
N ALA A 82 16.42 -5.46 -20.97
CA ALA A 82 16.01 -4.66 -19.82
C ALA A 82 16.31 -5.38 -18.50
N LEU A 83 15.96 -6.67 -18.37
CA LEU A 83 16.27 -7.47 -17.18
C LEU A 83 17.77 -7.51 -16.88
N ILE A 84 18.63 -7.74 -17.88
CA ILE A 84 20.09 -7.76 -17.68
C ILE A 84 20.60 -6.42 -17.16
N LYS A 85 20.12 -5.31 -17.74
CA LYS A 85 20.52 -3.96 -17.31
C LYS A 85 20.05 -3.66 -15.89
N ILE A 86 18.79 -3.98 -15.59
CA ILE A 86 18.22 -3.79 -14.25
C ILE A 86 18.95 -4.66 -13.22
N GLU A 87 19.22 -5.93 -13.52
CA GLU A 87 19.97 -6.82 -12.63
C GLU A 87 21.38 -6.29 -12.36
N LYS A 88 22.07 -5.77 -13.38
CA LYS A 88 23.35 -5.11 -13.19
C LYS A 88 23.24 -3.92 -12.22
N MET A 89 22.20 -3.10 -12.33
CA MET A 89 21.96 -2.00 -11.40
C MET A 89 21.69 -2.51 -9.98
N LEU A 90 20.78 -3.48 -9.83
CA LEU A 90 20.45 -4.08 -8.52
C LEU A 90 21.67 -4.72 -7.84
N SER A 91 22.61 -5.27 -8.61
CA SER A 91 23.87 -5.81 -8.07
C SER A 91 24.81 -4.75 -7.48
N GLN A 92 24.63 -3.47 -7.84
CA GLN A 92 25.46 -2.36 -7.37
C GLN A 92 24.88 -1.71 -6.10
N GLY A 93 23.61 -1.98 -5.77
CA GLY A 93 22.98 -1.42 -4.58
C GLY A 93 21.46 -1.53 -4.59
N LYS A 94 20.84 -1.08 -3.49
CA LYS A 94 19.37 -1.05 -3.36
C LYS A 94 18.77 0.02 -4.25
N HIS A 95 17.65 -0.30 -4.87
CA HIS A 95 16.88 0.61 -5.71
C HIS A 95 15.41 0.64 -5.28
N LEU A 96 14.72 1.72 -5.59
CA LEU A 96 13.27 1.77 -5.63
C LEU A 96 12.82 1.51 -7.06
N ILE A 97 12.11 0.41 -7.29
CA ILE A 97 11.56 0.07 -8.61
C ILE A 97 10.11 0.52 -8.67
N ILE A 98 9.76 1.36 -9.63
CA ILE A 98 8.40 1.84 -9.86
C ILE A 98 7.94 1.30 -11.20
N VAL A 99 6.82 0.59 -11.20
CA VAL A 99 6.22 0.04 -12.41
C VAL A 99 5.01 0.87 -12.78
N SER A 100 4.95 1.28 -14.05
CA SER A 100 3.76 1.86 -14.66
C SER A 100 2.55 0.95 -14.47
N ASP A 101 1.36 1.55 -14.52
CA ASP A 101 0.11 0.88 -14.21
C ASP A 101 -0.06 -0.43 -15.02
N ILE A 102 -0.16 -1.54 -14.29
CA ILE A 102 -0.23 -2.89 -14.85
C ILE A 102 -1.57 -3.09 -15.58
N SER A 103 -2.60 -2.30 -15.27
CA SER A 103 -3.88 -2.36 -15.98
C SER A 103 -3.77 -2.05 -17.48
N TYR A 104 -2.73 -1.34 -17.92
CA TYR A 104 -2.52 -1.12 -19.35
C TYR A 104 -2.10 -2.36 -20.11
N LEU A 105 -1.60 -3.40 -19.44
CA LEU A 105 -1.27 -4.69 -20.07
C LEU A 105 -2.50 -5.42 -20.65
N GLU A 106 -3.72 -5.02 -20.27
CA GLU A 106 -4.97 -5.50 -20.89
C GLU A 106 -5.14 -5.08 -22.34
N LYS A 107 -4.61 -3.90 -22.70
CA LYS A 107 -4.76 -3.36 -24.05
C LYS A 107 -3.85 -4.08 -25.05
N ASP A 108 -2.80 -4.74 -24.57
CA ASP A 108 -1.87 -5.50 -25.38
C ASP A 108 -2.39 -6.93 -25.57
N GLN A 109 -2.63 -7.33 -26.83
CA GLN A 109 -3.16 -8.65 -27.23
C GLN A 109 -2.28 -9.86 -26.77
N ASN A 110 -1.12 -9.63 -26.15
CA ASN A 110 -0.22 -10.66 -25.64
C ASN A 110 0.48 -10.23 -24.34
N SER A 111 -0.22 -10.31 -23.21
CA SER A 111 0.27 -9.88 -21.89
C SER A 111 1.26 -10.84 -21.21
N ARG A 112 1.36 -12.11 -21.67
CA ARG A 112 2.19 -13.14 -21.01
C ARG A 112 3.68 -12.79 -20.88
N PRO A 113 4.35 -12.23 -21.90
CA PRO A 113 5.75 -11.82 -21.79
C PRO A 113 5.97 -10.75 -20.72
N TYR A 114 5.04 -9.78 -20.60
CA TYR A 114 5.09 -8.73 -19.59
C TYR A 114 4.90 -9.29 -18.18
N ILE A 115 3.93 -10.19 -18.00
CA ILE A 115 3.71 -10.88 -16.72
C ILE A 115 4.99 -11.63 -16.33
N ARG A 116 5.55 -12.44 -17.24
CA ARG A 116 6.80 -13.19 -16.96
C ARG A 116 7.97 -12.26 -16.62
N PHE A 117 8.11 -11.15 -17.34
CA PHE A 117 9.12 -10.13 -17.05
C PHE A 117 8.95 -9.58 -15.63
N LEU A 118 7.74 -9.19 -15.24
CA LEU A 118 7.46 -8.67 -13.91
C LEU A 118 7.64 -9.72 -12.82
N SER A 119 7.24 -10.98 -13.04
CA SER A 119 7.47 -12.06 -12.08
C SER A 119 8.96 -12.29 -11.82
N ILE A 120 9.81 -12.23 -12.87
CA ILE A 120 11.26 -12.33 -12.71
C ILE A 120 11.80 -11.11 -11.95
N LEU A 121 11.33 -9.91 -12.30
CA LEU A 121 11.76 -8.66 -11.67
C LEU A 121 11.37 -8.60 -10.18
N LEU A 122 10.18 -9.11 -9.81
CA LEU A 122 9.73 -9.24 -8.43
C LEU A 122 10.65 -10.14 -7.61
N ARG A 123 11.04 -11.29 -8.16
CA ARG A 123 11.98 -12.19 -7.49
C ARG A 123 13.35 -11.52 -7.32
N LYS A 124 13.82 -10.83 -8.37
CA LYS A 124 15.13 -10.14 -8.34
C LYS A 124 15.13 -8.97 -7.36
N SER A 125 14.07 -8.17 -7.30
CA SER A 125 13.99 -7.06 -6.34
C SER A 125 14.06 -7.58 -4.90
N GLU A 126 13.40 -8.69 -4.59
CA GLU A 126 13.50 -9.37 -3.29
C GLU A 126 14.92 -9.91 -3.03
N GLU A 127 15.53 -10.61 -3.99
CA GLU A 127 16.91 -11.12 -3.89
C GLU A 127 17.91 -10.01 -3.51
N TYR A 128 17.75 -8.80 -4.04
CA TYR A 128 18.63 -7.65 -3.79
C TYR A 128 18.10 -6.70 -2.69
N GLY A 129 17.02 -7.05 -1.99
CA GLY A 129 16.43 -6.21 -0.93
C GLY A 129 15.97 -4.82 -1.40
N SER A 130 15.55 -4.72 -2.65
CA SER A 130 15.02 -3.51 -3.29
C SER A 130 13.50 -3.46 -3.20
N ALA A 131 12.95 -2.27 -3.00
CA ALA A 131 11.50 -2.09 -2.97
C ALA A 131 10.95 -2.04 -4.40
N MET A 132 9.77 -2.61 -4.60
CA MET A 132 9.09 -2.56 -5.90
C MET A 132 7.64 -2.12 -5.69
N ILE A 133 7.21 -1.10 -6.40
CA ILE A 133 5.86 -0.52 -6.30
C ILE A 133 5.18 -0.59 -7.66
N ALA A 134 3.94 -1.08 -7.67
CA ALA A 134 3.10 -1.11 -8.85
C ALA A 134 1.66 -0.72 -8.52
N MET A 135 0.91 -0.35 -9.56
CA MET A 135 -0.52 -0.08 -9.48
C MET A 135 -1.29 -1.02 -10.41
N VAL A 136 -2.53 -1.33 -10.04
CA VAL A 136 -3.45 -2.08 -10.87
C VAL A 136 -4.90 -1.68 -10.54
N GLY A 137 -5.74 -1.49 -11.54
CA GLY A 137 -7.16 -1.29 -11.33
C GLY A 137 -7.82 -2.55 -10.76
N GLU A 138 -8.68 -2.40 -9.76
CA GLU A 138 -9.43 -3.52 -9.14
C GLU A 138 -10.26 -4.29 -10.18
N LYS A 139 -10.84 -3.54 -11.13
CA LYS A 139 -11.61 -4.07 -12.26
C LYS A 139 -10.73 -4.61 -13.40
N CYS A 140 -9.42 -4.81 -13.16
CA CYS A 140 -8.52 -5.40 -14.13
C CYS A 140 -9.14 -6.66 -14.75
N SER A 141 -9.41 -6.60 -16.05
CA SER A 141 -10.09 -7.65 -16.81
C SER A 141 -9.16 -8.78 -17.20
N ASN A 142 -7.84 -8.58 -17.13
CA ASN A 142 -6.86 -9.62 -17.42
C ASN A 142 -6.79 -10.65 -16.28
N PRO A 143 -7.30 -11.88 -16.46
CA PRO A 143 -7.31 -12.89 -15.41
C PRO A 143 -5.88 -13.35 -15.06
N LEU A 144 -4.93 -13.28 -16.01
CA LEU A 144 -3.55 -13.68 -15.77
C LEU A 144 -2.84 -12.70 -14.83
N VAL A 145 -3.13 -11.40 -14.91
CA VAL A 145 -2.56 -10.43 -13.95
C VAL A 145 -3.04 -10.75 -12.53
N LYS A 146 -4.34 -11.02 -12.38
CA LYS A 146 -4.94 -11.36 -11.07
C LYS A 146 -4.44 -12.69 -10.50
N ALA A 147 -4.31 -13.71 -11.33
CA ALA A 147 -3.95 -15.06 -10.90
C ALA A 147 -2.43 -15.29 -10.83
N GLU A 148 -1.65 -14.70 -11.73
CA GLU A 148 -0.24 -15.03 -11.93
C GLU A 148 0.72 -13.88 -11.58
N LEU A 149 0.24 -12.69 -11.26
CA LEU A 149 1.13 -11.56 -10.93
C LEU A 149 0.86 -10.98 -9.55
N ILE A 150 -0.38 -10.56 -9.25
CA ILE A 150 -0.75 -9.98 -7.95
C ILE A 150 -0.30 -10.86 -6.76
N PRO A 151 -0.48 -12.19 -6.77
CA PRO A 151 -0.10 -13.04 -5.64
C PRO A 151 1.40 -13.07 -5.32
N TYR A 152 2.27 -12.63 -6.24
CA TYR A 152 3.72 -12.57 -6.02
C TYR A 152 4.19 -11.29 -5.31
N PHE A 153 3.30 -10.30 -5.15
CA PHE A 153 3.60 -9.12 -4.34
C PHE A 153 3.50 -9.48 -2.86
N LYS A 154 4.46 -8.98 -2.05
CA LYS A 154 4.44 -9.20 -0.59
C LYS A 154 3.33 -8.41 0.10
N ASN A 155 3.09 -7.19 -0.36
CA ASN A 155 2.01 -6.35 0.13
C ASN A 155 1.00 -6.10 -0.98
N GLU A 156 -0.27 -6.26 -0.66
CA GLU A 156 -1.39 -5.93 -1.53
C GLU A 156 -2.24 -4.90 -0.79
N PHE A 157 -2.37 -3.70 -1.35
CA PHE A 157 -3.14 -2.61 -0.78
C PHE A 157 -4.34 -2.27 -1.66
N LEU A 158 -5.51 -2.14 -1.08
CA LEU A 158 -6.69 -1.58 -1.72
C LEU A 158 -6.76 -0.08 -1.43
N LEU A 159 -6.83 0.72 -2.49
CA LEU A 159 -7.05 2.16 -2.47
C LEU A 159 -8.54 2.44 -2.68
N ALA A 160 -9.19 2.95 -1.64
CA ALA A 160 -10.61 3.27 -1.63
C ALA A 160 -10.83 4.64 -0.99
N GLU A 161 -11.42 5.59 -1.73
CA GLU A 161 -11.91 6.91 -1.27
C GLU A 161 -11.19 7.49 -0.03
N GLY A 162 -9.90 7.85 -0.17
CA GLY A 162 -9.13 8.48 0.92
C GLY A 162 -8.58 7.51 1.98
N LYS A 163 -8.65 6.19 1.73
CA LYS A 163 -8.09 5.12 2.57
C LYS A 163 -7.16 4.18 1.80
N ILE A 164 -6.16 3.68 2.50
CA ILE A 164 -5.27 2.59 2.12
C ILE A 164 -5.58 1.43 3.07
N ILE A 165 -6.02 0.30 2.51
CA ILE A 165 -6.42 -0.91 3.23
C ILE A 165 -5.46 -2.03 2.83
N LYS A 166 -4.87 -2.77 3.77
CA LYS A 166 -3.97 -3.90 3.43
C LYS A 166 -4.77 -5.20 3.38
N ASN A 167 -4.73 -5.92 2.25
CA ASN A 167 -5.62 -7.08 2.01
C ASN A 167 -5.28 -8.35 2.81
N ARG A 168 -4.11 -8.47 3.45
CA ARG A 168 -3.60 -9.76 3.97
C ARG A 168 -3.02 -9.74 5.39
N GLU A 169 -3.05 -8.62 6.11
CA GLU A 169 -2.53 -8.52 7.49
C GLU A 169 -3.38 -7.58 8.34
N GLU A 170 -3.30 -7.70 9.67
CA GLU A 170 -3.82 -6.73 10.66
C GLU A 170 -3.04 -5.40 10.63
N PHE A 171 -2.73 -4.88 9.44
CA PHE A 171 -2.23 -3.53 9.32
C PHE A 171 -3.43 -2.58 9.39
N PRO A 172 -3.44 -1.62 10.33
CA PRO A 172 -4.58 -0.73 10.48
C PRO A 172 -4.79 0.07 9.20
N ASP A 173 -6.06 0.23 8.82
CA ASP A 173 -6.47 1.09 7.72
C ASP A 173 -5.86 2.48 7.89
N VAL A 174 -5.30 3.03 6.80
CA VAL A 174 -4.67 4.35 6.82
C VAL A 174 -5.52 5.31 6.01
N LYS A 175 -5.96 6.40 6.63
CA LYS A 175 -6.53 7.54 5.91
C LYS A 175 -5.40 8.37 5.31
N TYR A 176 -5.53 8.76 4.06
CA TYR A 176 -4.58 9.64 3.39
C TYR A 176 -5.23 10.96 2.98
N THR A 177 -4.42 12.01 2.93
CA THR A 177 -4.81 13.31 2.37
C THR A 177 -3.58 13.92 1.71
N ILE A 178 -3.73 14.40 0.48
CA ILE A 178 -2.69 15.12 -0.23
C ILE A 178 -3.00 16.62 -0.12
N LYS A 179 -2.06 17.42 0.37
CA LYS A 179 -2.18 18.89 0.40
C LYS A 179 -0.94 19.53 -0.19
N GLY A 180 -1.07 20.07 -1.40
CA GLY A 180 0.07 20.52 -2.18
C GLY A 180 1.05 19.36 -2.38
N ASP A 181 2.31 19.55 -2.02
CA ASP A 181 3.33 18.52 -2.20
C ASP A 181 3.43 17.46 -1.10
N ASN A 182 2.65 17.59 -0.02
CA ASN A 182 2.81 16.78 1.18
C ASN A 182 1.75 15.68 1.28
N LEU A 183 2.19 14.46 1.61
CA LEU A 183 1.35 13.31 1.89
C LEU A 183 1.07 13.20 3.39
N TYR A 184 -0.20 13.31 3.78
CA TYR A 184 -0.63 13.15 5.15
C TYR A 184 -1.30 11.80 5.39
N LEU A 185 -0.69 10.94 6.20
CA LEU A 185 -1.22 9.64 6.63
C LEU A 185 -1.66 9.68 8.10
N LYS A 186 -2.82 9.10 8.39
CA LYS A 186 -3.36 8.95 9.75
C LYS A 186 -4.02 7.58 9.92
N PRO A 187 -4.01 6.98 11.12
CA PRO A 187 -4.74 5.75 11.36
C PRO A 187 -6.25 5.99 11.23
N SER A 188 -6.96 5.04 10.63
CA SER A 188 -8.41 5.04 10.54
C SER A 188 -9.00 4.53 11.86
N MET A 189 -9.16 5.42 12.84
CA MET A 189 -9.70 5.10 14.18
C MET A 189 -11.16 4.61 14.22
N GLN A 190 -11.82 4.48 13.07
CA GLN A 190 -13.26 4.19 13.02
C GLN A 190 -13.55 2.76 13.50
N ASP A 191 -12.64 1.82 13.24
CA ASP A 191 -12.76 0.44 13.73
C ASP A 191 -12.32 0.31 15.17
N ASP A 192 -11.35 1.09 15.64
CA ASP A 192 -10.92 1.07 17.04
C ASP A 192 -12.00 1.63 17.97
N VAL A 193 -12.68 2.71 17.59
CA VAL A 193 -13.80 3.25 18.39
C VAL A 193 -14.98 2.28 18.40
N ASN A 194 -15.23 1.56 17.30
CA ASN A 194 -16.29 0.56 17.25
C ASN A 194 -15.93 -0.69 18.06
N LYS A 195 -14.68 -1.18 17.99
CA LYS A 195 -14.17 -2.27 18.83
C LYS A 195 -14.14 -1.89 20.32
N ILE A 196 -13.72 -0.67 20.64
CA ILE A 196 -13.79 -0.12 22.01
C ILE A 196 -15.26 -0.07 22.45
N LYS A 197 -16.16 0.46 21.63
CA LYS A 197 -17.59 0.47 21.94
C LYS A 197 -18.14 -0.94 22.14
N GLU A 198 -17.70 -1.93 21.37
CA GLU A 198 -18.12 -3.33 21.48
C GLU A 198 -17.60 -4.00 22.76
N ILE A 199 -16.35 -3.72 23.15
CA ILE A 199 -15.74 -4.21 24.40
C ILE A 199 -16.40 -3.56 25.63
N PHE A 200 -16.74 -2.28 25.56
CA PHE A 200 -17.34 -1.53 26.67
C PHE A 200 -18.87 -1.45 26.62
N SER A 201 -19.51 -2.03 25.59
CA SER A 201 -20.96 -2.15 25.53
C SER A 201 -21.38 -3.38 26.33
N LEU A 202 -22.06 -3.13 27.45
CA LEU A 202 -22.78 -4.17 28.15
C LEU A 202 -23.85 -4.76 27.23
N THR A 203 -23.89 -6.08 27.13
CA THR A 203 -25.01 -6.79 26.52
C THR A 203 -26.31 -6.46 27.25
N PRO A 204 -27.48 -6.57 26.58
CA PRO A 204 -28.77 -6.38 27.23
C PRO A 204 -28.94 -7.23 28.50
N GLU A 205 -28.39 -8.44 28.50
CA GLU A 205 -28.37 -9.36 29.63
C GLU A 205 -27.51 -8.85 30.78
N GLU A 206 -26.29 -8.41 30.52
CA GLU A 206 -25.39 -7.84 31.54
C GLU A 206 -25.94 -6.55 32.14
N LYS A 207 -26.59 -5.72 31.31
CA LYS A 207 -27.25 -4.51 31.78
C LYS A 207 -28.42 -4.84 32.71
N LYS A 208 -29.21 -5.86 32.38
CA LYS A 208 -30.33 -6.31 33.21
C LYS A 208 -29.86 -6.90 34.54
N GLU A 209 -28.74 -7.62 34.55
CA GLU A 209 -28.16 -8.16 35.78
C GLU A 209 -27.58 -7.03 36.68
N LEU A 210 -26.91 -6.04 36.08
CA LEU A 210 -26.46 -4.83 36.78
C LEU A 210 -27.63 -4.06 37.39
N ASP A 211 -28.71 -3.85 36.62
CA ASP A 211 -29.91 -3.18 37.11
C ASP A 211 -30.58 -3.97 38.26
N ARG A 212 -30.53 -5.32 38.22
CA ARG A 212 -31.03 -6.18 39.31
C ARG A 212 -30.19 -6.03 40.57
N ILE A 213 -28.87 -6.08 40.46
CA ILE A 213 -27.94 -5.95 41.61
C ILE A 213 -28.09 -4.57 42.25
N VAL A 214 -28.21 -3.50 41.46
CA VAL A 214 -28.46 -2.15 41.97
C VAL A 214 -29.80 -2.08 42.69
N GLY A 215 -30.86 -2.68 42.11
CA GLY A 215 -32.17 -2.76 42.75
C GLY A 215 -32.17 -3.52 44.08
N GLU A 216 -31.50 -4.67 44.14
CA GLU A 216 -31.35 -5.47 45.36
C GLU A 216 -30.58 -4.70 46.43
N SER A 217 -29.49 -4.01 46.07
CA SER A 217 -28.72 -3.20 47.01
C SER A 217 -29.50 -2.01 47.61
N LEU A 218 -30.41 -1.41 46.83
CA LEU A 218 -31.26 -0.31 47.28
C LEU A 218 -32.36 -0.79 48.24
N GLU A 219 -32.90 -1.99 48.01
CA GLU A 219 -33.88 -2.62 48.88
C GLU A 219 -33.25 -3.12 50.20
N GLU A 220 -32.03 -3.67 50.16
CA GLU A 220 -31.25 -4.00 51.36
C GLU A 220 -30.92 -2.76 52.20
N TYR A 221 -30.57 -1.64 51.56
CA TYR A 221 -30.31 -0.38 52.27
C TYR A 221 -31.57 0.22 52.91
N ARG A 222 -32.74 0.02 52.29
CA ARG A 222 -34.04 0.47 52.82
C ARG A 222 -34.55 -0.35 53.99
N THR A 223 -34.24 -1.65 54.02
CA THR A 223 -34.66 -2.57 55.08
C THR A 223 -33.69 -2.63 56.27
N SER A 224 -32.51 -2.01 56.13
CA SER A 224 -31.49 -1.87 57.19
C SER A 224 -31.55 -0.54 57.96
N LEU A 225 -32.55 0.30 57.69
CA LEU A 225 -32.89 1.55 58.38
C LEU A 225 -34.13 1.36 59.26
#